data_AF-A0A117M7U3-F1
#
_entry.id   AF-A0A117M7U3-F1
#
_cell.length_a   1.000
_cell.length_b   1.000
_cell.length_c   1.000
_cell.angle_alpha   90.00
_cell.angle_beta   90.00
_cell.angle_gamma   90.00
#
_symmetry.space_group_name_H-M   'P 1'
#
loop_
_entity.id
_entity.type
_entity.pdbx_description
1 polymer ?
#
loop_
_entity_poly.entity_id
_entity_poly.type
_entity_poly.pdbx_seq_one_letter_code
_entity_poly.pdbx_strand_id
1 'polypeptide(L)'
;MIGAFGGNFLEAGHSMFGYQEFMERLITDRPLMEFFLDRLLETYLVDLEKYLCVLGDDVDIIQIGDDYGTQENTAISPRIFRSIFKPRLKNLCDFIHRKKPDLFIFLHSCGSVYTFIPDFIEVGVQILNP
;
A
#
# COMPACT_ATOMS: atom_id res chain seq x y z
N MET A 1 5.42 8.05 -18.93
CA MET A 1 4.73 6.73 -18.97
C MET A 1 4.33 6.31 -17.55
N ILE A 2 3.30 5.49 -17.39
CA ILE A 2 2.89 4.92 -16.08
C ILE A 2 3.24 3.43 -16.05
N GLY A 3 3.93 2.99 -14.99
CA GLY A 3 4.17 1.58 -14.69
C GLY A 3 3.31 1.11 -13.52
N ALA A 4 2.49 0.08 -13.69
CA ALA A 4 1.67 -0.49 -12.62
C ALA A 4 2.41 -1.61 -11.89
N PHE A 5 2.58 -1.45 -10.57
CA PHE A 5 3.24 -2.42 -9.70
C PHE A 5 2.27 -3.15 -8.77
N GLY A 6 1.30 -2.43 -8.18
CA GLY A 6 0.43 -2.97 -7.13
C GLY A 6 1.01 -2.73 -5.74
N GLY A 7 1.29 -3.80 -4.99
CA GLY A 7 1.80 -3.68 -3.60
C GLY A 7 0.70 -3.55 -2.55
N ASN A 8 -0.46 -4.16 -2.80
CA ASN A 8 -1.64 -4.12 -1.95
C ASN A 8 -1.42 -4.92 -0.66
N PHE A 9 -1.75 -4.36 0.51
CA PHE A 9 -1.61 -5.04 1.80
C PHE A 9 -2.96 -5.55 2.32
N LEU A 10 -3.99 -4.71 2.32
CA LEU A 10 -5.33 -5.03 2.80
C LEU A 10 -6.02 -6.01 1.84
N GLU A 11 -5.98 -5.74 0.54
CA GLU A 11 -6.56 -6.66 -0.46
C GLU A 11 -5.83 -8.01 -0.54
N ALA A 12 -4.51 -8.02 -0.35
CA ALA A 12 -3.75 -9.28 -0.25
C ALA A 12 -4.17 -10.09 0.98
N GLY A 13 -4.42 -9.42 2.11
CA GLY A 13 -5.01 -10.02 3.30
C GLY A 13 -6.38 -10.63 3.03
N HIS A 14 -7.27 -9.89 2.37
CA HIS A 14 -8.59 -10.40 1.96
C HIS A 14 -8.47 -11.64 1.06
N SER A 15 -7.54 -11.62 0.10
CA SER A 15 -7.33 -12.73 -0.83
C SER A 15 -6.77 -13.98 -0.14
N MET A 16 -5.90 -13.80 0.85
CA MET A 16 -5.23 -14.91 1.55
C MET A 16 -6.10 -15.58 2.61
N PHE A 17 -6.82 -14.78 3.41
CA PHE A 17 -7.58 -15.29 4.57
C PHE A 17 -9.10 -15.26 4.36
N GLY A 18 -9.58 -14.53 3.35
CA GLY A 18 -10.98 -14.14 3.23
C GLY A 18 -11.26 -12.83 3.97
N TYR A 19 -12.24 -12.06 3.46
CA TYR A 19 -12.54 -10.72 3.97
C TYR A 19 -12.86 -10.71 5.47
N GLN A 20 -13.83 -11.52 5.91
CA GLN A 20 -14.25 -11.54 7.31
C GLN A 20 -13.11 -11.97 8.25
N GLU A 21 -12.47 -13.10 7.94
CA GLU A 21 -11.41 -13.68 8.76
C GLU A 21 -10.22 -12.73 8.90
N PHE A 22 -9.79 -12.10 7.80
CA PHE A 22 -8.69 -11.14 7.83
C PHE A 22 -9.02 -9.95 8.75
N MET A 23 -10.21 -9.37 8.57
CA MET A 23 -10.66 -8.20 9.31
C MET A 23 -10.82 -8.48 10.80
N GLU A 24 -11.32 -9.67 11.17
CA GLU A 24 -11.37 -10.13 12.56
C GLU A 24 -9.96 -10.33 13.14
N ARG A 25 -9.06 -11.00 12.41
CA ARG A 25 -7.68 -11.27 12.86
C ARG A 25 -6.83 -10.01 13.03
N LEU A 26 -7.09 -8.93 12.29
CA LEU A 26 -6.45 -7.63 12.53
C LEU A 26 -6.63 -7.15 13.98
N ILE A 27 -7.67 -7.63 14.66
CA ILE A 27 -7.99 -7.31 16.06
C ILE A 27 -7.64 -8.48 16.98
N THR A 28 -8.06 -9.69 16.64
CA THR A 28 -7.98 -10.85 17.53
C THR A 28 -6.64 -11.57 17.51
N ASP A 29 -5.87 -11.45 16.42
CA ASP A 29 -4.57 -12.09 16.23
C ASP A 29 -3.60 -11.16 15.46
N ARG A 30 -3.46 -9.95 16.01
CA ARG A 30 -2.61 -8.91 15.43
C ARG A 30 -1.15 -9.35 15.18
N PRO A 31 -0.48 -10.12 16.06
CA PRO A 31 0.89 -10.58 15.81
C PRO A 31 1.01 -11.42 14.52
N LEU A 32 0.05 -12.30 14.25
CA LEU A 32 0.03 -13.09 13.02
C LEU A 32 -0.15 -12.20 11.79
N MET A 33 -1.07 -11.22 11.85
CA MET A 33 -1.33 -10.31 10.73
C MET A 33 -0.13 -9.40 10.45
N GLU A 34 0.51 -8.86 11.48
CA GLU A 34 1.73 -8.07 11.31
C GLU A 34 2.87 -8.91 10.73
N PHE A 35 3.06 -10.14 11.20
CA PHE A 35 4.04 -11.06 10.63
C PHE A 35 3.77 -11.33 9.15
N PHE A 36 2.53 -11.65 8.79
CA PHE A 36 2.13 -11.87 7.40
C PHE A 36 2.42 -10.65 6.52
N LEU A 37 1.99 -9.46 6.96
CA LEU A 37 2.16 -8.23 6.21
C LEU A 37 3.64 -7.82 6.08
N ASP A 38 4.48 -8.13 7.07
CA ASP A 38 5.93 -7.90 6.98
C ASP A 38 6.61 -8.84 5.99
N ARG A 39 6.25 -10.13 5.98
CA ARG A 39 6.72 -11.08 4.95
C ARG A 39 6.27 -10.68 3.55
N LEU A 40 5.06 -10.14 3.44
CA LEU A 40 4.52 -9.64 2.19
C LEU A 40 5.30 -8.41 1.71
N LEU A 41 5.57 -7.45 2.60
CA LEU A 41 6.42 -6.30 2.29
C LEU A 41 7.81 -6.73 1.81
N GLU A 42 8.47 -7.67 2.49
CA GLU A 42 9.78 -8.19 2.08
C GLU A 42 9.74 -8.74 0.65
N THR A 43 8.68 -9.47 0.30
CA THR A 43 8.47 -9.98 -1.06
C THR A 43 8.28 -8.84 -2.05
N TYR A 44 7.44 -7.86 -1.73
CA TYR A 44 7.19 -6.68 -2.57
C TYR A 44 8.46 -5.87 -2.80
N LEU A 45 9.33 -5.70 -1.81
CA LEU A 45 10.59 -4.95 -2.00
C LEU A 45 11.53 -5.65 -2.98
N VAL A 46 11.62 -6.98 -2.93
CA VAL A 46 12.43 -7.77 -3.86
C VAL A 46 11.90 -7.66 -5.29
N ASP A 47 10.58 -7.76 -5.47
CA ASP A 47 9.96 -7.69 -6.79
C ASP A 47 9.95 -6.26 -7.34
N LEU A 48 9.76 -5.26 -6.48
CA LEU A 48 9.86 -3.85 -6.83
C LEU A 48 11.27 -3.48 -7.27
N GLU A 49 12.32 -4.02 -6.63
CA GLU A 49 13.70 -3.81 -7.08
C GLU A 49 13.92 -4.30 -8.51
N LYS A 50 13.47 -5.51 -8.82
CA LYS A 50 13.55 -6.07 -10.17
C LYS A 50 12.73 -5.24 -11.15
N TYR A 51 11.53 -4.85 -10.76
CA TYR A 51 10.61 -4.07 -11.58
C TYR A 51 11.19 -2.70 -11.95
N LEU A 52 11.68 -1.94 -10.96
CA LEU A 52 12.32 -0.64 -11.16
C LEU A 52 13.61 -0.73 -11.99
N CYS A 53 14.34 -1.85 -11.89
CA CYS A 53 15.52 -2.10 -12.72
C CYS A 53 15.14 -2.26 -14.21
N VAL A 54 14.03 -2.97 -14.49
CA VAL A 54 13.54 -3.20 -15.85
C VAL A 54 12.90 -1.96 -16.45
N LEU A 55 12.15 -1.17 -15.67
CA LEU A 55 11.50 0.04 -16.17
C LEU A 55 12.50 1.11 -16.66
N GLY A 56 13.74 1.09 -16.15
CA GLY A 56 14.73 2.09 -16.53
C GLY A 56 14.27 3.52 -16.22
N ASP A 57 14.62 4.46 -17.08
CA ASP A 57 14.27 5.88 -16.94
C ASP A 57 13.09 6.29 -17.86
N ASP A 58 12.39 5.31 -18.45
CA ASP A 58 11.30 5.53 -19.40
C ASP A 58 9.93 5.76 -18.72
N VAL A 59 9.89 5.73 -17.39
CA VAL A 59 8.67 5.81 -16.58
C VAL A 59 8.75 6.99 -15.60
N ASP A 60 7.73 7.85 -15.66
CA ASP A 60 7.62 9.05 -14.82
C ASP A 60 6.75 8.78 -13.58
N ILE A 61 5.85 7.80 -13.65
CA ILE A 61 4.86 7.50 -12.61
C ILE A 61 4.85 6.00 -12.35
N ILE A 62 4.92 5.62 -11.06
CA ILE A 62 4.64 4.26 -10.62
C ILE A 62 3.31 4.21 -9.87
N GLN A 63 2.44 3.30 -10.30
CA GLN A 63 1.17 3.04 -9.64
C GLN A 63 1.32 1.90 -8.64
N ILE A 64 1.02 2.22 -7.38
CA ILE A 64 0.71 1.28 -6.32
C ILE A 64 -0.81 1.31 -6.03
N GLY A 65 -1.32 0.31 -5.33
CA GLY A 65 -2.74 0.23 -5.02
C GLY A 65 -3.01 -0.50 -3.71
N ASP A 66 -4.07 -0.10 -3.02
CA ASP A 66 -4.72 -0.86 -1.94
C ASP A 66 -6.06 -0.22 -1.59
N ASP A 67 -7.16 -0.97 -1.58
CA ASP A 67 -8.50 -0.46 -1.34
C ASP A 67 -8.82 -0.26 0.14
N TYR A 68 -8.66 0.98 0.62
CA TYR A 68 -8.90 1.39 2.01
C TYR A 68 -10.27 2.05 2.23
N GLY A 69 -11.05 2.25 1.17
CA GLY A 69 -12.35 2.92 1.21
C GLY A 69 -13.54 1.98 0.98
N THR A 70 -14.71 2.48 1.33
CA THR A 70 -16.03 1.95 1.00
C THR A 70 -16.82 3.07 0.34
N GLN A 71 -18.08 2.84 -0.07
CA GLN A 71 -18.90 3.90 -0.66
C GLN A 71 -19.08 5.11 0.27
N GLU A 72 -19.14 4.92 1.59
CA GLU A 72 -19.44 5.99 2.54
C GLU A 72 -18.25 6.40 3.41
N ASN A 73 -17.34 5.48 3.74
CA ASN A 73 -16.25 5.75 4.69
C ASN A 73 -15.04 4.81 4.47
N THR A 74 -14.06 4.83 5.37
CA THR A 74 -12.90 3.94 5.33
C THR A 74 -13.28 2.49 5.67
N ALA A 75 -12.66 1.51 5.01
CA ALA A 75 -12.87 0.08 5.23
C ALA A 75 -12.31 -0.40 6.57
N ILE A 76 -11.21 0.20 7.02
CA ILE A 76 -10.58 -0.03 8.33
C ILE A 76 -10.57 1.24 9.15
N SER A 77 -10.54 1.11 10.48
CA SER A 77 -10.42 2.28 11.36
C SER A 77 -9.09 3.01 11.13
N PRO A 78 -9.05 4.35 11.25
CA PRO A 78 -7.79 5.09 11.10
C PRO A 78 -6.70 4.70 12.08
N ARG A 79 -7.09 4.22 13.26
CA ARG A 79 -6.15 3.65 14.22
C ARG A 79 -5.44 2.43 13.66
N ILE A 80 -6.18 1.48 13.09
CA ILE A 80 -5.64 0.25 12.50
C ILE A 80 -4.77 0.57 11.28
N PHE A 81 -5.25 1.45 10.39
CA PHE A 81 -4.46 1.90 9.23
C PHE A 81 -3.10 2.45 9.68
N ARG A 82 -3.09 3.44 10.59
CA ARG A 82 -1.85 4.09 11.05
C ARG A 82 -0.92 3.15 11.80
N SER A 83 -1.46 2.20 12.56
CA SER A 83 -0.63 1.30 13.37
C SER A 83 -0.11 0.07 12.61
N ILE A 84 -0.80 -0.37 11.56
CA ILE A 84 -0.47 -1.61 10.83
C ILE A 84 -0.07 -1.30 9.38
N PHE A 85 -0.90 -0.60 8.62
CA PHE A 85 -0.71 -0.49 7.17
C PHE A 85 0.24 0.66 6.78
N LYS A 86 0.07 1.84 7.38
CA LYS A 86 0.88 3.04 7.09
C LYS A 86 2.40 2.81 7.17
N PRO A 87 2.95 2.11 8.19
CA PRO A 87 4.40 1.87 8.26
C PRO A 87 4.93 1.07 7.05
N ARG A 88 4.13 0.13 6.54
CA ARG A 88 4.50 -0.75 5.42
C ARG A 88 4.36 -0.03 4.09
N LEU A 89 3.27 0.73 3.92
CA LEU A 89 3.11 1.65 2.80
C LEU A 89 4.26 2.66 2.74
N LYS A 90 4.65 3.25 3.89
CA LYS A 90 5.80 4.15 3.98
C LYS A 90 7.09 3.48 3.53
N ASN A 91 7.36 2.25 3.97
CA ASN A 91 8.57 1.54 3.58
C ASN A 91 8.60 1.30 2.05
N LEU A 92 7.47 0.93 1.47
CA LEU A 92 7.34 0.78 0.02
C LEU A 92 7.62 2.10 -0.71
N CYS A 93 7.01 3.21 -0.29
CA CYS A 93 7.24 4.53 -0.88
C CYS A 93 8.69 5.02 -0.72
N ASP A 94 9.25 4.91 0.49
CA ASP A 94 10.65 5.27 0.77
C ASP A 94 11.62 4.46 -0.11
N PHE A 95 11.31 3.18 -0.37
CA PHE A 95 12.10 2.34 -1.24
C PHE A 95 12.09 2.85 -2.69
N ILE A 96 10.91 3.21 -3.20
CA ILE A 96 10.75 3.80 -4.54
C ILE A 96 11.59 5.07 -4.64
N HIS A 97 11.37 6.05 -3.75
CA HIS A 97 12.07 7.33 -3.80
C HIS A 97 13.59 7.19 -3.66
N ARG A 98 14.07 6.24 -2.84
CA ARG A 98 15.51 5.98 -2.71
C ARG A 98 16.13 5.43 -3.99
N LYS A 99 15.41 4.55 -4.71
CA LYS A 99 15.91 3.92 -5.94
C LYS A 99 15.72 4.83 -7.16
N LYS A 100 14.65 5.59 -7.20
CA LYS A 100 14.20 6.44 -8.31
C LYS A 100 13.57 7.72 -7.74
N PRO A 101 14.36 8.75 -7.40
CA PRO A 101 13.85 9.96 -6.74
C PRO A 101 12.91 10.80 -7.61
N ASP A 102 13.03 10.69 -8.94
CA ASP A 102 12.24 11.47 -9.90
C ASP A 102 10.89 10.81 -10.25
N LEU A 103 10.65 9.58 -9.77
CA LEU A 103 9.42 8.83 -10.01
C LEU A 103 8.28 9.34 -9.10
N PHE A 104 7.17 9.75 -9.71
CA PHE A 104 5.96 10.11 -8.98
C PHE A 104 5.22 8.86 -8.49
N ILE A 105 4.88 8.81 -7.21
CA ILE A 105 4.08 7.71 -6.64
C ILE A 105 2.60 8.03 -6.77
N PHE A 106 1.90 7.19 -7.53
CA PHE A 106 0.46 7.17 -7.68
C PHE A 106 -0.14 6.07 -6.80
N LEU A 107 -1.09 6.38 -5.94
CA LEU A 107 -1.86 5.41 -5.16
C LEU A 107 -3.30 5.33 -5.70
N HIS A 108 -3.72 4.13 -6.08
CA HIS A 108 -5.13 3.80 -6.27
C HIS A 108 -5.74 3.26 -4.97
N SER A 109 -6.97 3.68 -4.66
CA SER A 109 -7.73 3.13 -3.54
C SER A 109 -9.22 3.38 -3.73
N CYS A 110 -10.03 2.35 -3.99
CA CYS A 110 -11.46 2.53 -4.19
C CYS A 110 -12.15 3.15 -2.97
N GLY A 111 -13.13 4.02 -3.24
CA GLY A 111 -14.08 4.50 -2.24
C GLY A 111 -13.57 5.69 -1.42
N SER A 112 -14.25 5.96 -0.30
CA SER A 112 -13.99 7.14 0.51
C SER A 112 -12.74 6.97 1.37
N VAL A 113 -11.66 7.65 0.95
CA VAL A 113 -10.36 7.67 1.64
C VAL A 113 -9.98 9.05 2.16
N TYR A 114 -10.93 9.99 2.25
CA TYR A 114 -10.68 11.38 2.67
C TYR A 114 -9.90 11.46 3.98
N THR A 115 -10.24 10.61 4.95
CA THR A 115 -9.59 10.51 6.27
C THR A 115 -8.10 10.15 6.19
N PHE A 116 -7.66 9.47 5.14
CA PHE A 116 -6.29 8.99 4.95
C PHE A 116 -5.43 9.89 4.05
N ILE A 117 -6.01 10.91 3.40
CA ILE A 117 -5.25 11.82 2.53
C ILE A 117 -4.02 12.42 3.23
N PRO A 118 -4.11 12.95 4.48
CA PRO A 118 -2.92 13.47 5.16
C PRO A 118 -1.85 12.39 5.40
N ASP A 119 -2.29 11.17 5.71
CA ASP A 119 -1.39 10.05 5.93
C ASP A 119 -0.70 9.61 4.63
N PHE A 120 -1.39 9.65 3.48
CA PHE A 120 -0.83 9.34 2.17
C PHE A 120 0.22 10.37 1.74
N ILE A 121 -0.06 11.65 1.96
CA ILE A 121 0.91 12.74 1.70
C ILE A 121 2.16 12.53 2.56
N GLU A 122 2.00 12.21 3.84
CA GLU A 122 3.12 11.99 4.77
C GLU A 122 4.04 10.85 4.34
N VAL A 123 3.50 9.77 3.77
CA VAL A 123 4.30 8.63 3.32
C VAL A 123 4.89 8.80 1.92
N GLY A 124 4.64 9.92 1.25
CA GLY A 124 5.25 10.26 -0.03
C GLY A 124 4.41 9.93 -1.27
N VAL A 125 3.12 9.64 -1.11
CA VAL A 125 2.19 9.55 -2.25
C VAL A 125 1.99 10.94 -2.83
N GLN A 126 2.10 11.06 -4.15
CA GLN A 126 2.03 12.34 -4.87
C GLN A 126 0.78 12.45 -5.75
N ILE A 127 0.21 11.33 -6.15
CA ILE A 127 -1.02 11.26 -6.96
C ILE A 127 -1.98 10.28 -6.30
N LEU A 128 -3.24 10.67 -6.15
CA LEU A 128 -4.29 9.83 -5.58
C LEU A 128 -5.40 9.64 -6.60
N ASN A 129 -5.81 8.39 -6.81
CA ASN A 129 -7.02 8.04 -7.54
C ASN A 129 -7.97 7.24 -6.63
N PRO A 130 -8.98 7.91 -6.04
CA PRO A 130 -10.04 7.26 -5.29
C PRO A 130 -11.16 6.70 -6.18
#